data_AF-A0A9J6DXW5-F1
#
_entry.id   AF-A0A9J6DXW5-F1
#
_cell.length_a   1.000
_cell.length_b   1.000
_cell.length_c   1.000
_cell.angle_alpha   90.00
_cell.angle_beta   90.00
_cell.angle_gamma   90.00
#
_symmetry.space_group_name_H-M   'P 1'
#
loop_
_entity.id
_entity.type
_entity.pdbx_description
1 polymer ?
#
loop_
_entity_poly.entity_id
_entity_poly.type
_entity_poly.pdbx_seq_one_letter_code
_entity_poly.pdbx_strand_id
1 'polypeptide(L)'
;MEDGEEEDAETARSEAEDSKKECHNYVARQVARLISNRNSAVTIREEPRFTTRNGVRRKPDVVVQSGDQMLVIELVAVWDANDGVLKHKASEKAANPRIQKRSST
;
A
#
# COMPACT_ATOMS: atom_id res chain seq x y z
N MET A 1 -26.16 -20.50 23.93
CA MET A 1 -25.15 -21.30 23.19
C MET A 1 -24.88 -20.71 21.81
N GLU A 2 -25.29 -19.47 21.51
CA GLU A 2 -25.01 -18.80 20.24
C GLU A 2 -23.83 -17.82 20.36
N ASP A 3 -23.52 -17.33 21.57
CA ASP A 3 -22.48 -16.30 21.78
C ASP A 3 -21.04 -16.80 21.55
N GLY A 4 -20.78 -18.11 21.64
CA GLY A 4 -19.44 -18.69 21.45
C GLY A 4 -19.03 -18.87 19.98
N GLU A 5 -19.99 -19.06 19.07
CA GLU A 5 -19.68 -19.22 17.64
C GLU A 5 -19.42 -17.88 16.95
N GLU A 6 -20.00 -16.78 17.46
CA GLU A 6 -19.80 -15.43 16.92
C GLU A 6 -18.42 -14.87 17.29
N GLU A 7 -17.93 -15.14 18.51
CA GLU A 7 -16.61 -14.72 19.01
C GLU A 7 -15.45 -15.45 18.29
N ASP A 8 -15.62 -16.75 18.00
CA ASP A 8 -14.65 -17.54 17.23
C ASP A 8 -14.55 -17.07 15.76
N ALA A 9 -15.69 -16.71 15.16
CA ALA A 9 -15.73 -16.20 13.79
C ALA A 9 -15.13 -14.79 13.66
N GLU A 10 -15.31 -13.93 14.66
CA GLU A 10 -14.71 -12.59 14.71
C GLU A 10 -13.19 -12.68 14.85
N THR A 11 -12.70 -13.57 15.72
CA THR A 11 -11.27 -13.81 15.94
C THR A 11 -10.60 -14.31 14.65
N ALA A 12 -11.18 -15.32 13.99
CA ALA A 12 -10.65 -15.85 12.74
C ALA A 12 -10.60 -14.81 11.60
N ARG A 13 -11.59 -13.89 11.53
CA ARG A 13 -11.58 -12.79 10.56
C ARG A 13 -10.46 -11.79 10.85
N SER A 14 -10.28 -11.43 12.12
CA SER A 14 -9.23 -10.51 12.59
C SER A 14 -7.82 -11.03 12.25
N GLU A 15 -7.56 -12.30 12.56
CA GLU A 15 -6.28 -12.96 12.24
C GLU A 15 -6.01 -13.03 10.73
N ALA A 16 -7.04 -13.30 9.93
CA ALA A 16 -6.93 -13.31 8.47
C ALA A 16 -6.65 -11.91 7.89
N GLU A 17 -7.22 -10.86 8.47
CA GLU A 17 -6.93 -9.48 8.07
C GLU A 17 -5.50 -9.06 8.41
N ASP A 18 -5.01 -9.44 9.59
CA ASP A 18 -3.65 -9.13 10.00
C ASP A 18 -2.62 -9.90 9.18
N SER A 19 -2.89 -11.17 8.87
CA SER A 19 -2.08 -11.96 7.94
C SER A 19 -1.99 -11.32 6.54
N LYS A 20 -3.11 -10.76 6.03
CA LYS A 20 -3.13 -10.02 4.75
C LYS A 20 -2.27 -8.76 4.82
N LYS A 21 -2.36 -7.98 5.90
CA LYS A 21 -1.54 -6.77 6.10
C LYS A 21 -0.06 -7.11 6.19
N GLU A 22 0.30 -8.18 6.90
CA GLU A 22 1.68 -8.62 7.03
C GLU A 22 2.27 -9.03 5.67
N CYS A 23 1.51 -9.82 4.89
CA CYS A 23 1.90 -10.19 3.53
C CYS A 23 2.13 -8.96 2.65
N HIS A 24 1.19 -8.01 2.66
CA HIS A 24 1.31 -6.74 1.92
C HIS A 24 2.58 -5.97 2.32
N ASN A 25 2.82 -5.79 3.62
CA ASN A 25 3.98 -5.08 4.13
C ASN A 25 5.28 -5.82 3.79
N TYR A 26 5.29 -7.15 3.86
CA TYR A 26 6.43 -7.95 3.44
C TYR A 26 6.78 -7.71 1.97
N VAL A 27 5.79 -7.75 1.07
CA VAL A 27 6.00 -7.47 -0.36
C VAL A 27 6.51 -6.04 -0.58
N ALA A 28 5.94 -5.05 0.12
CA ALA A 28 6.40 -3.66 0.06
C ALA A 28 7.88 -3.50 0.40
N ARG A 29 8.31 -4.16 1.48
CA ARG A 29 9.72 -4.18 1.89
C ARG A 29 10.62 -4.87 0.87
N GLN A 30 10.16 -5.95 0.22
CA GLN A 30 10.96 -6.59 -0.83
C GLN A 30 11.11 -5.69 -2.06
N VAL A 31 10.07 -4.95 -2.44
CA VAL A 31 10.15 -3.96 -3.52
C VAL A 31 11.14 -2.84 -3.16
N ALA A 32 11.06 -2.30 -1.95
CA ALA A 32 12.01 -1.30 -1.45
C ALA A 32 13.46 -1.82 -1.51
N ARG A 33 13.72 -3.03 -1.00
CA ARG A 33 15.04 -3.67 -1.05
C ARG A 33 15.56 -3.86 -2.47
N LEU A 34 14.71 -4.29 -3.39
CA LEU A 34 15.08 -4.48 -4.79
C LEU A 34 15.55 -3.16 -5.43
N ILE A 35 14.84 -2.07 -5.16
CA ILE A 35 15.19 -0.74 -5.68
C ILE A 35 16.53 -0.28 -5.08
N SER A 36 16.70 -0.42 -3.76
CA SER A 36 17.94 -0.06 -3.07
C SER A 36 19.16 -0.79 -3.64
N ASN A 37 19.02 -2.10 -3.89
CA ASN A 37 20.09 -2.92 -4.45
C ASN A 37 20.49 -2.54 -5.88
N ARG A 38 19.57 -1.95 -6.65
CA ARG A 38 19.81 -1.54 -8.04
C ARG A 38 20.32 -0.10 -8.16
N ASN A 39 20.02 0.75 -7.19
CA ASN A 39 20.45 2.14 -7.18
C ASN A 39 20.71 2.61 -5.74
N SER A 40 21.98 2.57 -5.33
CA SER A 40 22.38 3.00 -3.97
C SER A 40 22.31 4.51 -3.75
N ALA A 41 22.14 5.30 -4.80
CA ALA A 41 22.02 6.75 -4.69
C ALA A 41 20.60 7.22 -4.33
N VAL A 42 19.61 6.31 -4.32
CA VAL A 42 18.24 6.67 -3.92
C VAL A 42 18.06 6.60 -2.41
N THR A 43 17.25 7.52 -1.90
CA THR A 43 16.70 7.42 -0.55
C THR A 43 15.36 6.72 -0.62
N ILE A 44 15.17 5.68 0.18
CA ILE A 44 13.92 4.91 0.24
C ILE A 44 13.30 5.04 1.62
N ARG A 45 12.00 5.28 1.67
CA ARG A 45 11.20 5.31 2.90
C ARG A 45 10.07 4.29 2.77
N GLU A 46 10.03 3.35 3.70
CA GLU A 46 8.98 2.35 3.82
C GLU A 46 7.85 2.89 4.71
N GLU A 47 6.60 2.71 4.27
CA GLU A 47 5.38 3.19 4.94
C GLU A 47 5.42 4.66 5.46
N PRO A 48 5.99 5.63 4.71
CA PRO A 48 6.16 6.97 5.23
C PRO A 48 4.80 7.65 5.43
N ARG A 49 4.72 8.48 6.47
CA ARG A 49 3.56 9.34 6.71
C ARG A 49 3.91 10.77 6.36
N PHE A 50 3.12 11.41 5.52
CA PHE A 50 3.27 12.84 5.24
C PHE A 50 1.93 13.51 4.99
N THR A 51 1.89 14.81 5.21
CA THR A 51 0.73 15.66 4.91
C THR A 51 1.06 16.49 3.68
N THR A 52 0.23 16.37 2.64
CA THR A 52 0.38 17.20 1.44
C THR A 52 0.02 18.65 1.75
N ARG A 53 0.43 19.59 0.87
CA ARG A 53 0.19 21.04 1.06
C ARG A 53 -1.30 21.41 1.24
N ASN A 54 -2.21 20.62 0.71
CA ASN A 54 -3.67 20.76 0.89
C ASN A 54 -4.22 20.05 2.15
N GLY A 55 -3.36 19.68 3.11
CA GLY A 55 -3.76 19.06 4.38
C GLY A 55 -4.12 17.58 4.30
N VAL A 56 -3.95 16.93 3.15
CA VAL A 56 -4.33 15.51 3.00
C VAL A 56 -3.22 14.62 3.56
N ARG A 57 -3.54 13.86 4.62
CA ARG A 57 -2.65 12.85 5.20
C ARG A 57 -2.48 11.66 4.25
N ARG A 58 -1.24 11.28 3.99
CA ARG A 58 -0.84 10.18 3.12
C ARG A 58 0.00 9.16 3.86
N LYS A 59 -0.19 7.91 3.45
CA LYS A 59 0.59 6.76 3.90
C LYS A 59 0.82 5.82 2.72
N PRO A 60 1.67 6.20 1.73
CA PRO A 60 2.04 5.27 0.68
C PRO A 60 2.88 4.12 1.21
N ASP A 61 2.96 3.05 0.43
CA ASP A 61 3.70 1.84 0.80
C ASP A 61 5.21 2.08 0.74
N VAL A 62 5.70 2.71 -0.33
CA VAL A 62 7.12 3.06 -0.50
C VAL A 62 7.24 4.43 -1.17
N VAL A 63 8.18 5.25 -0.69
CA VAL A 63 8.61 6.48 -1.38
C VAL A 63 10.08 6.35 -1.71
N VAL A 64 10.43 6.59 -2.97
CA VAL A 64 11.79 6.59 -3.49
C VAL A 64 12.13 8.00 -3.95
N GLN A 65 13.27 8.52 -3.51
CA GLN A 65 13.74 9.85 -3.88
C GLN A 65 15.13 9.77 -4.48
N SER A 66 15.32 10.41 -5.64
CA SER A 66 16.59 10.52 -6.36
C SER A 66 16.78 11.97 -6.76
N GLY A 67 17.58 12.72 -5.98
CA GLY A 67 17.68 14.18 -6.14
C GLY A 67 16.31 14.85 -5.99
N ASP A 68 15.90 15.59 -7.02
CA ASP A 68 14.62 16.30 -7.08
C ASP A 68 13.45 15.42 -7.57
N GLN A 69 13.73 14.20 -8.01
CA GLN A 69 12.71 13.26 -8.45
C GLN A 69 12.21 12.42 -7.28
N MET A 70 10.88 12.26 -7.21
CA MET A 70 10.21 11.43 -6.21
C MET A 70 9.25 10.48 -6.91
N LEU A 71 9.41 9.19 -6.62
CA LEU A 71 8.48 8.13 -6.99
C LEU A 71 7.70 7.71 -5.75
N VAL A 72 6.38 7.72 -5.84
CA VAL A 72 5.47 7.21 -4.80
C VAL A 72 4.91 5.89 -5.31
N ILE A 73 5.10 4.82 -4.54
CA ILE A 73 4.71 3.46 -4.91
C ILE A 73 3.60 3.00 -3.97
N GLU A 74 2.55 2.49 -4.59
CA GLU A 74 1.36 1.95 -3.94
C GLU A 74 1.15 0.55 -4.52
N LEU A 75 1.21 -0.45 -3.65
CA LEU A 75 1.09 -1.84 -3.99
C LEU A 75 -0.34 -2.33 -3.80
N VAL A 76 -0.71 -3.29 -4.62
CA VAL A 76 -1.96 -4.02 -4.55
C VAL A 76 -1.60 -5.49 -4.74
N ALA A 77 -1.88 -6.31 -3.73
CA ALA A 77 -1.75 -7.75 -3.79
C ALA A 77 -3.11 -8.38 -3.56
N VAL A 78 -3.55 -9.24 -4.47
CA VAL A 78 -4.83 -9.93 -4.39
C VAL A 78 -4.61 -11.41 -4.66
N TRP A 79 -5.13 -12.26 -3.78
CA TRP A 79 -5.20 -13.70 -3.98
C TRP A 79 -6.52 -14.03 -4.68
N ASP A 80 -6.59 -13.73 -5.97
CA ASP A 80 -7.76 -13.99 -6.81
C ASP A 80 -7.30 -14.47 -8.19
N ALA A 81 -7.99 -15.47 -8.74
CA ALA A 81 -7.71 -16.02 -10.06
C ALA A 81 -8.26 -15.14 -11.20
N ASN A 82 -9.14 -14.19 -10.88
CA ASN A 82 -9.78 -13.28 -11.83
C ASN A 82 -8.96 -11.99 -12.00
N ASP A 83 -8.43 -11.78 -13.20
CA ASP A 83 -7.63 -10.60 -13.55
C ASP A 83 -8.43 -9.28 -13.49
N GLY A 84 -9.76 -9.36 -13.66
CA GLY A 84 -10.67 -8.22 -13.53
C GLY A 84 -10.66 -7.62 -12.13
N VAL A 85 -10.52 -8.46 -11.10
CA VAL A 85 -10.43 -8.01 -9.70
C VAL A 85 -9.14 -7.24 -9.47
N LEU A 86 -8.02 -7.73 -10.00
CA LEU A 86 -6.73 -7.04 -9.90
C LEU A 86 -6.77 -5.67 -10.60
N LYS A 87 -7.31 -5.62 -11.83
CA LYS A 87 -7.46 -4.36 -12.59
C LYS A 87 -8.34 -3.36 -11.85
N HIS A 88 -9.45 -3.82 -11.28
CA HIS A 88 -10.34 -2.97 -10.51
C HIS A 88 -9.64 -2.41 -9.27
N LYS A 89 -8.99 -3.27 -8.46
CA LYS A 89 -8.27 -2.86 -7.24
C LYS A 89 -7.10 -1.91 -7.54
N ALA A 90 -6.37 -2.15 -8.63
CA ALA A 90 -5.32 -1.24 -9.10
C ALA A 90 -5.91 0.12 -9.50
N SER A 91 -7.04 0.13 -10.21
CA SER A 91 -7.75 1.36 -10.57
C SER A 91 -8.24 2.12 -9.34
N GLU A 92 -8.81 1.45 -8.34
CA GLU A 92 -9.22 2.07 -7.08
C GLU A 92 -8.05 2.76 -6.35
N LYS A 93 -6.89 2.11 -6.28
CA LYS A 93 -5.68 2.72 -5.72
C LYS A 93 -5.19 3.90 -6.56
N ALA A 94 -5.14 3.78 -7.89
CA ALA A 94 -4.71 4.87 -8.77
C ALA A 94 -5.66 6.07 -8.77
N ALA A 95 -6.97 5.81 -8.72
CA ALA A 95 -8.04 6.80 -8.67
C ALA A 95 -8.23 7.39 -7.27
N ASN A 96 -7.55 6.85 -6.25
CA ASN A 96 -7.60 7.40 -4.91
C ASN A 96 -7.25 8.90 -5.02
N PRO A 97 -8.19 9.82 -4.71
CA PRO A 97 -8.00 11.27 -4.87
C PRO A 97 -6.90 11.78 -3.94
N ARG A 98 -6.44 10.91 -3.04
CA ARG A 98 -5.13 11.02 -2.46
C ARG A 98 -4.09 11.05 -3.61
N ILE A 99 -3.74 9.99 -4.30
CA ILE A 99 -2.54 9.95 -5.19
C ILE A 99 -2.51 10.99 -6.34
N GLN A 100 -3.63 11.58 -6.76
CA GLN A 100 -3.67 12.57 -7.84
C GLN A 100 -3.18 13.98 -7.44
N LYS A 101 -2.21 14.53 -8.20
CA LYS A 101 -2.02 15.99 -8.27
C LYS A 101 -3.21 16.58 -9.03
N ARG A 102 -3.89 17.58 -8.46
CA ARG A 102 -4.63 18.53 -9.30
C ARG A 102 -3.58 19.25 -10.16
N SER A 103 -3.54 18.93 -11.45
CA SER A 103 -2.92 19.83 -12.42
C SER A 103 -3.63 21.17 -12.29
N SER A 104 -2.93 22.16 -11.76
CA SER A 104 -3.43 23.54 -11.71
C SER A 104 -3.44 24.05 -13.15
N THR A 105 -4.63 24.18 -13.73
CA THR A 105 -4.87 25.05 -14.87
C THR A 105 -4.74 26.51 -14.46
#